data_AF-A0AAV4DHC2-F1
#
_entry.id   AF-A0AAV4DHC2-F1
#
_cell.length_a   1.000
_cell.length_b   1.000
_cell.length_c   1.000
_cell.angle_alpha   90.00
_cell.angle_beta   90.00
_cell.angle_gamma   90.00
#
_symmetry.space_group_name_H-M   'P 1'
#
loop_
_entity.id
_entity.type
_entity.pdbx_description
1 polymer ?
#
loop_
_entity_poly.entity_id
_entity_poly.type
_entity_poly.pdbx_seq_one_letter_code
_entity_poly.pdbx_strand_id
1 'polypeptide(L)'
;MGNEEMCELLTGNQGSVNFISEPDLYSSHEEADSRIILHCMYASQQPTTERVIVRSPDSDVFLLLLSFSDAISKPLIFDTGSGNNRMQMNITDLAATMSKRLNDAIIGLHAFIGCDSTSCFAGKGKLKELKMLQGDQDLQNTFPRFGTLETISGQDMQVIKTFFANCTGKYLIPVLTKSDMIKSDNVSRARKVFFHIQRE
;
A
#
# COMPACT_ATOMS: atom_id res chain seq x y z
N MET A 1 21.33 14.72 -1.44
CA MET A 1 21.63 13.73 -2.49
C MET A 1 20.83 12.51 -2.11
N GLY A 2 19.67 12.31 -2.74
CA GLY A 2 18.89 11.09 -2.54
C GLY A 2 19.60 9.97 -3.28
N ASN A 3 19.72 8.80 -2.68
CA ASN A 3 20.24 7.62 -3.37
C ASN A 3 19.19 7.19 -4.39
N GLU A 4 19.30 7.72 -5.60
CA GLU A 4 18.61 7.21 -6.79
C GLU A 4 19.24 5.84 -7.09
N GLU A 5 18.47 4.76 -6.89
CA GLU A 5 18.97 3.39 -7.03
C GLU A 5 18.33 2.73 -8.25
N MET A 6 19.15 2.48 -9.27
CA MET A 6 18.80 1.64 -10.42
C MET A 6 18.66 0.19 -9.96
N CYS A 7 17.53 -0.45 -10.28
CA CYS A 7 17.36 -1.87 -10.03
C CYS A 7 18.09 -2.71 -11.10
N GLU A 8 18.54 -3.90 -10.71
CA GLU A 8 19.33 -4.79 -11.55
C GLU A 8 18.63 -6.14 -11.79
N LEU A 9 18.70 -6.62 -13.03
CA LEU A 9 18.32 -7.96 -13.41
C LEU A 9 19.50 -8.92 -13.17
N LEU A 10 19.23 -10.00 -12.45
CA LEU A 10 20.18 -11.08 -12.20
C LEU A 10 20.03 -12.14 -13.29
N THR A 11 21.08 -12.37 -14.09
CA THR A 11 21.09 -13.44 -15.10
C THR A 11 22.19 -14.44 -14.79
N GLY A 12 21.82 -15.74 -14.78
CA GLY A 12 22.77 -16.84 -14.54
C GLY A 12 23.29 -17.42 -15.85
N ASN A 13 24.61 -17.46 -16.03
CA ASN A 13 25.24 -18.22 -17.12
C ASN A 13 26.42 -19.03 -16.58
N GLN A 14 26.35 -20.37 -16.68
CA GLN A 14 27.43 -21.30 -16.34
C GLN A 14 28.13 -21.05 -14.98
N GLY A 15 27.35 -20.77 -13.93
CA GLY A 15 27.89 -20.53 -12.58
C GLY A 15 28.35 -19.10 -12.30
N SER A 16 28.22 -18.19 -13.27
CA SER A 16 28.35 -16.74 -13.07
C SER A 16 26.98 -16.07 -12.98
N VAL A 17 26.88 -15.05 -12.13
CA VAL A 17 25.70 -14.17 -12.02
C VAL A 17 26.09 -12.81 -12.57
N ASN A 18 25.42 -12.39 -13.64
CA ASN A 18 25.58 -11.06 -14.21
C ASN A 18 24.47 -10.14 -13.72
N PHE A 19 24.84 -8.89 -13.47
CA PHE A 19 23.94 -7.82 -13.07
C PHE A 19 23.77 -6.89 -14.27
N ILE A 20 22.53 -6.69 -14.69
CA ILE A 20 22.19 -5.80 -15.81
C ILE A 20 21.23 -4.75 -15.27
N SER A 21 21.61 -3.47 -15.32
CA SER A 21 20.70 -2.40 -14.92
C SER A 21 19.44 -2.44 -15.79
N GLU A 22 18.28 -2.35 -15.17
CA GLU A 22 16.97 -2.35 -15.85
C GLU A 22 16.32 -0.96 -15.72
N PRO A 23 16.37 -0.14 -16.78
CA PRO A 23 15.78 1.20 -16.77
C PRO A 23 14.29 1.23 -16.44
N ASP A 24 13.53 0.21 -16.83
CA ASP A 24 12.08 0.14 -16.56
C ASP A 24 11.76 -0.09 -15.09
N LEU A 25 12.77 -0.44 -14.27
CA LEU A 25 12.67 -0.60 -12.82
C LEU A 25 13.26 0.58 -12.05
N TYR A 26 13.54 1.70 -12.70
CA TYR A 26 13.97 2.92 -12.02
C TYR A 26 12.90 3.44 -11.05
N SER A 27 13.29 3.75 -9.81
CA SER A 27 12.40 4.35 -8.81
C SER A 27 13.16 5.22 -7.83
N SER A 28 12.52 6.34 -7.45
CA SER A 28 12.99 7.24 -6.38
C SER A 28 12.39 6.90 -5.01
N HIS A 29 11.53 5.88 -4.92
CA HIS A 29 10.90 5.46 -3.67
C HIS A 29 11.95 4.82 -2.75
N GLU A 30 12.05 5.22 -1.49
CA GLU A 30 13.02 4.63 -0.56
C GLU A 30 12.61 3.23 -0.08
N GLU A 31 11.31 2.99 0.10
CA GLU A 31 10.78 1.80 0.76
C GLU A 31 10.65 0.60 -0.20
N ALA A 32 11.06 -0.58 0.28
CA ALA A 32 11.11 -1.81 -0.52
C ALA A 32 9.72 -2.38 -0.84
N ASP A 33 8.76 -2.21 0.07
CA ASP A 33 7.37 -2.64 -0.09
C ASP A 33 6.68 -1.91 -1.25
N SER A 34 6.95 -0.62 -1.44
CA SER A 34 6.46 0.17 -2.56
C SER A 34 7.13 -0.25 -3.87
N ARG A 35 8.46 -0.45 -3.86
CA ARG A 35 9.20 -0.91 -5.04
C ARG A 35 8.73 -2.28 -5.53
N ILE A 36 8.27 -3.16 -4.64
CA ILE A 36 7.81 -4.50 -5.01
C ILE A 36 6.66 -4.46 -6.03
N ILE A 37 5.81 -3.44 -5.97
CA ILE A 37 4.69 -3.29 -6.90
C ILE A 37 5.20 -2.96 -8.31
N LEU A 38 6.21 -2.09 -8.43
CA LEU A 38 6.88 -1.81 -9.70
C LEU A 38 7.48 -3.08 -10.30
N HIS A 39 8.18 -3.88 -9.48
CA HIS A 39 8.72 -5.17 -9.90
C HIS A 39 7.62 -6.15 -10.34
N CYS A 40 6.49 -6.22 -9.65
CA CYS A 40 5.36 -7.06 -10.03
C CYS A 40 4.78 -6.65 -11.39
N MET A 41 4.57 -5.34 -11.60
CA MET A 41 4.07 -4.80 -12.86
C MET A 41 5.02 -5.15 -14.01
N TYR A 42 6.31 -4.84 -13.88
CA TYR A 42 7.33 -5.18 -14.86
C TYR A 42 7.38 -6.68 -15.15
N ALA A 43 7.42 -7.53 -14.11
CA ALA A 43 7.47 -8.98 -14.28
C ALA A 43 6.23 -9.51 -14.99
N SER A 44 5.05 -8.96 -14.72
CA SER A 44 3.78 -9.38 -15.33
C SER A 44 3.68 -9.05 -16.82
N GLN A 45 4.46 -8.09 -17.29
CA GLN A 45 4.54 -7.70 -18.71
C GLN A 45 5.52 -8.57 -19.52
N GLN A 46 6.40 -9.31 -18.84
CA GLN A 46 7.38 -10.15 -19.55
C GLN A 46 6.67 -11.31 -20.28
N PRO A 47 7.01 -11.57 -21.56
CA PRO A 47 6.36 -12.62 -22.35
C PRO A 47 6.46 -14.02 -21.74
N THR A 48 7.56 -14.28 -21.03
CA THR A 48 7.86 -15.58 -20.41
C THR A 48 7.23 -15.75 -19.02
N THR A 49 6.64 -14.70 -18.45
CA THR A 49 6.04 -14.77 -17.11
C THR A 49 4.65 -15.40 -17.18
N GLU A 50 4.51 -16.55 -16.52
CA GLU A 50 3.21 -17.21 -16.31
C GLU A 50 2.46 -16.65 -15.09
N ARG A 51 3.18 -16.32 -14.02
CA ARG A 51 2.65 -15.82 -12.75
C ARG A 51 3.72 -15.03 -12.00
N VAL A 52 3.29 -14.10 -11.15
CA VAL A 52 4.16 -13.33 -10.25
C VAL A 52 3.99 -13.87 -8.84
N ILE A 53 5.09 -14.24 -8.18
CA ILE A 53 5.08 -14.71 -6.79
C ILE A 53 5.88 -13.72 -5.95
N VAL A 54 5.22 -13.13 -4.97
CA VAL A 54 5.85 -12.24 -4.00
C VAL A 54 5.98 -12.96 -2.68
N ARG A 55 7.23 -13.17 -2.24
CA ARG A 55 7.51 -13.77 -0.94
C ARG A 55 7.80 -12.69 0.09
N SER A 56 6.94 -12.54 1.09
CA SER A 56 7.15 -11.59 2.19
C SER A 56 6.41 -12.02 3.46
N PRO A 57 7.01 -11.86 4.65
CA PRO A 57 6.29 -11.97 5.92
C PRO A 57 5.45 -10.73 6.24
N ASP A 58 5.58 -9.65 5.46
CA ASP A 58 5.02 -8.35 5.77
C ASP A 58 3.56 -8.21 5.33
N SER A 59 2.72 -7.74 6.26
CA SER A 59 1.31 -7.41 6.01
C SER A 59 1.11 -6.19 5.10
N ASP A 60 2.07 -5.27 5.04
CA ASP A 60 1.97 -4.07 4.22
C ASP A 60 2.18 -4.40 2.75
N VAL A 61 3.13 -5.28 2.45
CA VAL A 61 3.26 -5.90 1.12
C VAL A 61 1.95 -6.59 0.71
N PHE A 62 1.30 -7.34 1.61
CA PHE A 62 0.02 -7.97 1.30
C PHE A 62 -1.07 -6.95 0.92
N LEU A 63 -1.22 -5.87 1.69
CA LEU A 63 -2.21 -4.82 1.42
C LEU A 63 -1.91 -4.07 0.12
N LEU A 64 -0.64 -3.80 -0.18
CA LEU A 64 -0.21 -3.18 -1.43
C LEU A 64 -0.54 -4.08 -2.62
N LEU A 65 -0.19 -5.37 -2.57
CA LEU A 65 -0.50 -6.32 -3.66
C LEU A 65 -2.00 -6.43 -3.92
N LEU A 66 -2.80 -6.40 -2.85
CA LEU A 66 -4.25 -6.45 -2.95
C LEU A 66 -4.85 -5.17 -3.56
N SER A 67 -4.26 -4.01 -3.24
CA SER A 67 -4.70 -2.71 -3.77
C SER A 67 -4.33 -2.51 -5.24
N PHE A 68 -3.18 -3.05 -5.66
CA PHE A 68 -2.64 -2.88 -7.01
C PHE A 68 -2.79 -4.12 -7.90
N SER A 69 -3.59 -5.11 -7.50
CA SER A 69 -3.77 -6.36 -8.26
C SER A 69 -4.26 -6.13 -9.69
N ASP A 70 -5.11 -5.12 -9.89
CA ASP A 70 -5.68 -4.77 -11.20
C ASP A 70 -4.61 -4.26 -12.19
N ALA A 71 -3.49 -3.74 -11.68
CA ALA A 71 -2.37 -3.26 -12.50
C ALA A 71 -1.42 -4.40 -12.94
N ILE A 72 -1.58 -5.60 -12.39
CA ILE A 72 -0.68 -6.74 -12.60
C ILE A 72 -1.39 -7.73 -13.52
N SER A 73 -0.95 -7.82 -14.78
CA SER A 73 -1.66 -8.55 -15.84
C SER A 73 -1.56 -10.08 -15.77
N LYS A 74 -0.89 -10.63 -14.75
CA LYS A 74 -0.64 -12.06 -14.57
C LYS A 74 -1.14 -12.49 -13.19
N PRO A 75 -1.45 -13.79 -12.98
CA PRO A 75 -1.79 -14.31 -11.67
C PRO A 75 -0.75 -13.90 -10.63
N LEU A 76 -1.23 -13.31 -9.53
CA LEU A 76 -0.40 -12.77 -8.46
C LEU A 76 -0.57 -13.63 -7.20
N ILE A 77 0.53 -14.20 -6.73
CA ILE A 77 0.56 -15.05 -5.54
C ILE A 77 1.37 -14.36 -4.45
N PHE A 78 0.77 -14.24 -3.27
CA PHE A 78 1.47 -13.85 -2.06
C PHE A 78 1.88 -15.09 -1.27
N ASP A 79 3.18 -15.25 -1.05
CA ASP A 79 3.78 -16.37 -0.32
C ASP A 79 4.36 -15.87 1.01
N THR A 80 3.78 -16.34 2.11
CA THR A 80 4.12 -15.88 3.46
C THR A 80 4.34 -17.03 4.42
N GLY A 81 4.86 -16.73 5.62
CA GLY A 81 5.19 -17.74 6.63
C GLY A 81 6.41 -18.60 6.29
N SER A 82 6.71 -19.55 7.18
CA SER A 82 7.90 -20.40 7.11
C SER A 82 7.62 -21.82 7.61
N GLY A 83 8.35 -22.80 7.06
CA GLY A 83 8.20 -24.21 7.44
C GLY A 83 6.77 -24.69 7.27
N ASN A 84 6.23 -25.35 8.31
CA ASN A 84 4.85 -25.87 8.31
C ASN A 84 3.77 -24.78 8.29
N ASN A 85 4.13 -23.51 8.56
CA ASN A 85 3.22 -22.38 8.54
C ASN A 85 3.31 -21.56 7.23
N ARG A 86 4.00 -22.08 6.20
CA ARG A 86 4.05 -21.41 4.90
C ARG A 86 2.67 -21.47 4.23
N MET A 87 2.21 -20.32 3.74
CA MET A 87 0.92 -20.17 3.09
C MET A 87 1.09 -19.39 1.79
N GLN A 88 0.41 -19.85 0.73
CA GLN A 88 0.32 -19.13 -0.54
C GLN A 88 -1.13 -18.72 -0.78
N MET A 89 -1.34 -17.45 -1.09
CA MET A 89 -2.66 -16.88 -1.37
C MET A 89 -2.66 -16.30 -2.79
N ASN A 90 -3.67 -16.66 -3.59
CA ASN A 90 -3.89 -16.03 -4.89
C ASN A 90 -4.56 -14.68 -4.67
N ILE A 91 -3.78 -13.61 -4.83
CA ILE A 91 -4.24 -12.24 -4.64
C ILE A 91 -5.19 -11.83 -5.77
N THR A 92 -4.96 -12.30 -6.99
CA THR A 92 -5.86 -12.03 -8.12
C THR A 92 -7.26 -12.57 -7.84
N ASP A 93 -7.37 -13.81 -7.37
CA ASP A 93 -8.66 -14.41 -7.04
C ASP A 93 -9.30 -13.72 -5.83
N LEU A 94 -8.51 -13.41 -4.79
CA LEU A 94 -9.00 -12.72 -3.60
C LEU A 94 -9.55 -11.34 -3.96
N ALA A 95 -8.84 -10.56 -4.78
CA ALA A 95 -9.28 -9.26 -5.25
C ALA A 95 -10.59 -9.35 -6.04
N ALA A 96 -10.77 -10.41 -6.84
CA ALA A 96 -11.99 -10.65 -7.60
C ALA A 96 -13.21 -11.01 -6.72
N THR A 97 -13.01 -11.49 -5.49
CA THR A 97 -14.11 -11.70 -4.53
C THR A 97 -14.62 -10.40 -3.89
N MET A 98 -13.84 -9.32 -3.99
CA MET A 98 -14.18 -8.02 -3.41
C MET A 98 -14.72 -7.07 -4.48
N SER A 99 -15.45 -6.04 -4.05
CA SER A 99 -15.84 -4.99 -4.98
C SER A 99 -14.60 -4.18 -5.40
N LYS A 100 -14.55 -3.71 -6.65
CA LYS A 100 -13.47 -2.83 -7.11
C LYS A 100 -13.29 -1.62 -6.19
N ARG A 101 -14.41 -1.05 -5.73
CA ARG A 101 -14.43 0.08 -4.80
C ARG A 101 -13.75 -0.24 -3.47
N LEU A 102 -13.95 -1.46 -2.95
CA LEU A 102 -13.26 -1.92 -1.75
C LEU A 102 -11.76 -2.03 -2.00
N ASN A 103 -11.34 -2.65 -3.11
CA ASN A 103 -9.91 -2.77 -3.47
C ASN A 103 -9.23 -1.40 -3.56
N ASP A 104 -9.85 -0.46 -4.28
CA ASP A 104 -9.34 0.91 -4.44
C ASP A 104 -9.25 1.66 -3.10
N ALA A 105 -10.05 1.27 -2.09
CA ALA A 105 -10.10 1.92 -0.79
C ALA A 105 -9.05 1.39 0.20
N ILE A 106 -8.46 0.20 -0.05
CA ILE A 106 -7.50 -0.44 0.86
C ILE A 106 -6.24 0.40 1.01
N ILE A 107 -5.73 0.98 -0.08
CA ILE A 107 -4.52 1.83 -0.03
C ILE A 107 -4.75 3.10 0.80
N GLY A 108 -5.92 3.71 0.65
CA GLY A 108 -6.32 4.86 1.47
C GLY A 108 -6.39 4.47 2.93
N LEU A 109 -7.06 3.37 3.26
CA LEU A 109 -7.14 2.87 4.63
C LEU A 109 -5.75 2.61 5.23
N HIS A 110 -4.85 1.94 4.51
CA HIS A 110 -3.49 1.62 4.93
C HIS A 110 -2.71 2.88 5.37
N ALA A 111 -2.82 3.98 4.61
CA ALA A 111 -2.18 5.25 4.98
C ALA A 111 -2.67 5.81 6.33
N PHE A 112 -3.94 5.56 6.71
CA PHE A 112 -4.56 6.11 7.92
C PHE A 112 -4.44 5.23 9.17
N ILE A 113 -4.33 3.91 9.04
CA ILE A 113 -4.37 2.97 10.19
C ILE A 113 -2.99 2.55 10.70
N GLY A 114 -1.92 2.99 10.02
CA GLY A 114 -0.54 2.69 10.36
C GLY A 114 0.17 1.94 9.23
N CYS A 115 0.97 2.67 8.46
CA CYS A 115 2.12 2.16 7.71
C CYS A 115 3.42 2.61 8.40
N ASP A 116 4.61 2.34 7.85
CA ASP A 116 5.88 2.76 8.46
C ASP A 116 5.97 4.27 8.76
N SER A 117 5.21 5.09 8.02
CA SER A 117 5.15 6.54 8.20
C SER A 117 4.04 7.03 9.16
N THR A 118 3.09 6.18 9.56
CA THR A 118 1.96 6.55 10.44
C THR A 118 1.86 5.62 11.66
N SER A 119 1.61 6.19 12.84
CA SER A 119 1.43 5.36 14.03
C SER A 119 0.12 4.57 13.97
N CYS A 120 0.15 3.29 14.33
CA CYS A 120 -1.06 2.49 14.46
C CYS A 120 -1.89 2.93 15.68
N PHE A 121 -3.20 2.66 15.64
CA PHE A 121 -4.05 2.87 16.81
C PHE A 121 -3.66 1.91 17.94
N ALA A 122 -3.37 2.46 19.11
CA ALA A 122 -2.97 1.67 20.27
C ALA A 122 -3.98 0.56 20.60
N GLY A 123 -3.51 -0.69 20.63
CA GLY A 123 -4.33 -1.86 20.94
C GLY A 123 -5.36 -2.23 19.85
N LYS A 124 -5.21 -1.72 18.63
CA LYS A 124 -5.99 -2.15 17.45
C LYS A 124 -5.06 -2.76 16.41
N GLY A 125 -5.58 -3.72 15.66
CA GLY A 125 -4.85 -4.39 14.59
C GLY A 125 -5.65 -4.32 13.29
N LYS A 126 -4.93 -4.20 12.15
CA LYS A 126 -5.42 -3.85 10.81
C LYS A 126 -6.69 -4.60 10.33
N LEU A 127 -6.95 -5.79 10.86
CA LEU A 127 -8.15 -6.57 10.56
C LEU A 127 -9.46 -5.89 11.00
N LYS A 128 -9.47 -5.18 12.13
CA LYS A 128 -10.69 -4.50 12.60
C LYS A 128 -11.05 -3.38 11.64
N GLU A 129 -10.07 -2.57 11.26
CA GLU A 129 -10.24 -1.43 10.37
C GLU A 129 -10.61 -1.87 8.96
N LEU A 130 -10.04 -2.97 8.46
CA LEU A 130 -10.43 -3.54 7.17
C LEU A 130 -11.90 -4.00 7.16
N LYS A 131 -12.38 -4.60 8.27
CA LYS A 131 -13.79 -4.97 8.42
C LYS A 131 -14.71 -3.74 8.47
N MET A 132 -14.26 -2.65 9.10
CA MET A 132 -15.00 -1.39 9.10
C MET A 132 -15.13 -0.83 7.68
N LEU A 133 -14.03 -0.83 6.92
CA LEU A 133 -14.05 -0.44 5.51
C LEU A 133 -15.00 -1.31 4.68
N GLN A 134 -14.95 -2.62 4.86
CA GLN A 134 -15.80 -3.57 4.12
C GLN A 134 -17.31 -3.32 4.36
N GLY A 135 -17.68 -2.87 5.56
CA GLY A 135 -19.08 -2.62 5.95
C GLY A 135 -19.59 -1.20 5.65
N ASP A 136 -18.73 -0.28 5.21
CA ASP A 136 -19.06 1.15 5.14
C ASP A 136 -18.84 1.69 3.72
N GLN A 137 -19.95 2.05 3.06
CA GLN A 137 -19.90 2.59 1.70
C GLN A 137 -19.30 4.00 1.63
N ASP A 138 -19.46 4.81 2.68
CA ASP A 138 -18.89 6.15 2.71
C ASP A 138 -17.37 6.06 2.81
N LEU A 139 -16.84 5.13 3.59
CA LEU A 139 -15.41 4.83 3.60
C LEU A 139 -14.93 4.30 2.25
N GLN A 140 -15.67 3.38 1.64
CA GLN A 140 -15.33 2.87 0.31
C GLN A 140 -15.39 3.95 -0.78
N ASN A 141 -16.23 4.98 -0.64
CA ASN A 141 -16.27 6.11 -1.56
C ASN A 141 -15.17 7.14 -1.26
N THR A 142 -14.77 7.27 0.00
CA THR A 142 -13.88 8.32 0.48
C THR A 142 -12.41 7.93 0.41
N PHE A 143 -12.06 6.72 0.84
CA PHE A 143 -10.66 6.30 0.87
C PHE A 143 -9.94 6.25 -0.49
N PRO A 144 -10.57 5.80 -1.59
CA PRO A 144 -9.93 5.81 -2.92
C PRO A 144 -9.52 7.19 -3.41
N ARG A 145 -10.13 8.25 -2.87
CA ARG A 145 -9.87 9.63 -3.29
C ARG A 145 -8.64 10.21 -2.59
N PHE A 146 -8.14 9.60 -1.51
CA PHE A 146 -6.91 10.08 -0.89
C PHE A 146 -5.69 9.75 -1.76
N GLY A 147 -4.78 10.71 -1.86
CA GLY A 147 -3.65 10.65 -2.80
C GLY A 147 -3.96 11.21 -4.20
N THR A 148 -5.23 11.47 -4.54
CA THR A 148 -5.63 12.09 -5.82
C THR A 148 -6.24 13.49 -5.67
N LEU A 149 -6.64 13.87 -4.46
CA LEU A 149 -7.27 15.16 -4.17
C LEU A 149 -6.26 16.22 -3.71
N GLU A 150 -6.31 17.41 -4.30
CA GLU A 150 -5.60 18.60 -3.80
C GLU A 150 -6.17 19.15 -2.48
N THR A 151 -7.47 18.94 -2.25
CA THR A 151 -8.19 19.38 -1.06
C THR A 151 -9.24 18.36 -0.64
N ILE A 152 -9.33 18.08 0.67
CA ILE A 152 -10.37 17.24 1.25
C ILE A 152 -11.64 18.07 1.43
N SER A 153 -12.78 17.57 0.95
CA SER A 153 -14.07 18.23 1.15
C SER A 153 -14.53 18.15 2.61
N GLY A 154 -15.43 19.04 3.02
CA GLY A 154 -16.03 18.99 4.36
C GLY A 154 -16.73 17.65 4.65
N GLN A 155 -17.36 17.04 3.64
CA GLN A 155 -18.02 15.74 3.77
C GLN A 155 -17.00 14.62 4.01
N ASP A 156 -15.94 14.57 3.21
CA ASP A 156 -14.89 13.56 3.35
C ASP A 156 -14.20 13.66 4.70
N MET A 157 -13.96 14.89 5.18
CA MET A 157 -13.40 15.14 6.51
C MET A 157 -14.31 14.60 7.63
N GLN A 158 -15.63 14.68 7.48
CA GLN A 158 -16.57 14.10 8.46
C GLN A 158 -16.55 12.57 8.45
N VAL A 159 -16.45 11.96 7.27
CA VAL A 159 -16.31 10.50 7.13
C VAL A 159 -15.02 10.04 7.82
N ILE A 160 -13.89 10.72 7.57
CA ILE A 160 -12.62 10.42 8.23
C ILE A 160 -12.75 10.57 9.75
N LYS A 161 -13.29 11.69 10.25
CA LYS A 161 -13.46 11.91 11.70
C LYS A 161 -14.28 10.80 12.35
N THR A 162 -15.37 10.39 11.71
CA THR A 162 -16.22 9.30 12.17
C THR A 162 -15.46 7.97 12.22
N PHE A 163 -14.68 7.68 11.18
CA PHE A 163 -13.80 6.52 11.15
C PHE A 163 -12.80 6.50 12.32
N PHE A 164 -12.09 7.61 12.55
CA PHE A 164 -11.15 7.74 13.65
C PHE A 164 -11.83 7.58 15.03
N ALA A 165 -13.03 8.13 15.19
CA ALA A 165 -13.84 7.97 16.38
C ALA A 165 -14.19 6.49 16.63
N ASN A 166 -14.58 5.77 15.59
CA ASN A 166 -14.89 4.33 15.67
C ASN A 166 -13.66 3.44 15.91
N CYS A 167 -12.47 3.88 15.44
CA CYS A 167 -11.21 3.21 15.70
C CYS A 167 -10.76 3.37 17.16
N THR A 168 -10.81 4.59 17.69
CA THR A 168 -10.18 4.95 18.98
C THR A 168 -11.14 5.07 20.16
N GLY A 169 -12.45 5.15 19.89
CA GLY A 169 -13.46 5.49 20.90
C GLY A 169 -13.40 6.96 21.33
N LYS A 170 -12.68 7.82 20.58
CA LYS A 170 -12.50 9.25 20.87
C LYS A 170 -12.62 10.06 19.59
N TYR A 171 -13.24 11.23 19.65
CA TYR A 171 -13.20 12.18 18.54
C TYR A 171 -11.77 12.66 18.35
N LEU A 172 -11.10 12.17 17.31
CA LEU A 172 -9.84 12.73 16.86
C LEU A 172 -10.13 13.70 15.72
N ILE A 173 -9.51 14.88 15.77
CA ILE A 173 -9.47 15.80 14.64
C ILE A 173 -8.21 15.45 13.85
N PRO A 174 -8.32 14.85 12.64
CA PRO A 174 -7.16 14.71 11.77
C PRO A 174 -6.77 16.12 11.34
N VAL A 175 -5.64 16.63 11.82
CA VAL A 175 -5.02 17.83 11.24
C VAL A 175 -4.15 17.34 10.09
N LEU A 176 -4.76 17.11 8.93
CA LEU A 176 -4.05 16.91 7.69
C LEU A 176 -3.70 18.30 7.15
N THR A 177 -2.42 18.68 7.16
CA THR A 177 -2.00 19.93 6.55
C THR A 177 -1.79 19.71 5.05
N LYS A 178 -1.96 20.75 4.21
CA LYS A 178 -1.73 20.67 2.75
C LYS A 178 -0.36 20.09 2.38
N SER A 179 0.64 20.21 3.26
CA SER A 179 1.97 19.65 3.12
C SER A 179 2.07 18.14 3.31
N ASP A 180 1.04 17.49 3.87
CA ASP A 180 1.06 16.07 4.22
C ASP A 180 0.43 15.18 3.13
N MET A 181 -0.28 15.77 2.16
CA MET A 181 -1.05 15.02 1.15
C MET A 181 -0.51 15.09 -0.27
N ILE A 182 0.34 16.06 -0.62
CA ILE A 182 0.94 16.17 -1.96
C ILE A 182 2.36 16.75 -1.87
N LYS A 183 3.33 15.98 -2.37
CA LYS A 183 4.37 16.50 -3.26
C LYS A 183 4.49 15.55 -4.44
N SER A 184 3.87 15.90 -5.57
CA SER A 184 4.46 15.52 -6.84
C SER A 184 5.72 16.37 -7.03
N ASP A 185 6.73 15.72 -7.57
CA ASP A 185 7.95 16.28 -8.14
C ASP A 185 9.03 16.78 -7.17
N ASN A 186 10.08 15.95 -7.13
CA ASN A 186 11.46 16.27 -6.85
C ASN A 186 11.80 16.78 -5.44
N VAL A 187 12.47 15.88 -4.71
CA VAL A 187 13.34 16.11 -3.56
C VAL A 187 12.67 16.15 -2.18
N SER A 188 12.94 15.06 -1.46
CA SER A 188 13.27 14.95 -0.04
C SER A 188 12.16 14.94 1.02
N ARG A 189 12.20 13.83 1.79
CA ARG A 189 11.58 13.56 3.10
C ARG A 189 10.05 13.60 3.13
N ALA A 190 9.46 12.41 3.14
CA ALA A 190 8.14 12.20 3.74
C ALA A 190 8.16 12.82 5.15
N ARG A 191 7.41 13.91 5.33
CA ARG A 191 7.18 14.46 6.66
C ARG A 191 6.03 13.67 7.26
N LYS A 192 6.31 13.10 8.44
CA LYS A 192 5.38 12.37 9.31
C LYS A 192 3.98 13.00 9.28
N VAL A 193 2.96 12.21 8.97
CA VAL A 193 1.57 12.56 9.28
C VAL A 193 1.46 12.56 10.80
N PHE A 194 1.42 13.73 11.42
CA PHE A 194 1.28 13.88 12.87
C PHE A 194 -0.21 13.92 13.24
N PHE A 195 -0.70 12.87 13.88
CA PHE A 195 -2.01 12.92 14.55
C PHE A 195 -1.87 13.67 15.87
N HIS A 196 -2.44 14.88 15.96
CA HIS A 196 -2.49 15.62 17.22
C HIS A 196 -3.74 15.19 18.01
N ILE A 197 -3.55 14.40 19.06
CA ILE A 197 -4.62 14.02 20.00
C ILE A 197 -4.91 15.22 20.89
N GLN A 198 -5.96 15.99 20.60
CA GLN A 198 -6.53 16.92 21.56
C GLN A 198 -7.36 16.11 22.55
N ARG A 199 -7.02 16.17 23.84
CA ARG A 199 -7.91 15.70 24.91
C ARG A 199 -8.80 16.87 25.29
N GLU A 200 -10.12 16.66 25.28
CA GLU A 200 -11.03 17.51 26.06
C GLU A 200 -10.74 17.35 27.56
#